data_AF-A0A0N7JZQ6-F1
#
_entry.id   AF-A0A0N7JZQ6-F1
#
_cell.length_a   1.000
_cell.length_b   1.000
_cell.length_c   1.000
_cell.angle_alpha   90.00
_cell.angle_beta   90.00
_cell.angle_gamma   90.00
#
_symmetry.space_group_name_H-M   'P 1'
#
loop_
_entity.id
_entity.type
_entity.pdbx_description
1 polymer ?
#
loop_
_entity_poly.entity_id
_entity_poly.type
_entity_poly.pdbx_seq_one_letter_code
_entity_poly.pdbx_strand_id
1 'polypeptide(L)'
;MNDDHAPPATPDGLGEAGIELFRSIADDYELFPGQVRLLFDAASEADLISEMDRQWRADGSPLTTHGSRNQLVAHPMVSELRFHRATLASLITKLNLETEYTEDDAPEAGNVVPMSRTDVARKAANARWGRRGYKAQA
;
A
#
# COMPACT_ATOMS: atom_id res chain seq x y z
N MET A 1 5.78 -17.87 -10.58
CA MET A 1 6.77 -17.56 -9.54
C MET A 1 8.13 -17.57 -10.22
N ASN A 2 8.77 -16.40 -10.33
CA ASN A 2 10.11 -16.29 -10.90
C ASN A 2 11.12 -16.54 -9.78
N ASP A 3 11.78 -17.69 -9.79
CA ASP A 3 12.56 -18.24 -8.68
C ASP A 3 13.95 -17.60 -8.44
N ASP A 4 14.25 -16.43 -9.03
CA ASP A 4 15.60 -15.82 -9.02
C ASP A 4 15.72 -14.46 -8.26
N HIS A 5 14.65 -13.92 -7.65
CA HIS A 5 14.73 -12.70 -6.83
C HIS A 5 14.67 -13.03 -5.34
N ALA A 6 15.78 -12.82 -4.62
CA ALA A 6 15.76 -12.90 -3.16
C ALA A 6 15.09 -11.62 -2.60
N PRO A 7 14.06 -11.75 -1.73
CA PRO A 7 13.38 -10.59 -1.17
C PRO A 7 14.35 -9.71 -0.36
N PRO A 8 14.15 -8.39 -0.34
CA PRO A 8 15.00 -7.50 0.44
C PRO A 8 14.90 -7.86 1.94
N ALA A 9 16.05 -7.84 2.62
CA ALA A 9 16.08 -8.07 4.06
C ALA A 9 15.19 -7.05 4.79
N THR A 10 14.44 -7.51 5.79
CA THR A 10 13.63 -6.64 6.63
C THR A 10 14.54 -5.61 7.32
N PRO A 11 14.29 -4.30 7.17
CA PRO A 11 15.09 -3.27 7.81
C PRO A 11 15.02 -3.31 9.34
N ASP A 12 16.12 -2.95 9.99
CA ASP A 12 16.17 -2.79 11.44
C ASP A 12 15.25 -1.65 11.92
N GLY A 13 14.77 -1.77 13.16
CA GLY A 13 14.01 -0.71 13.83
C GLY A 13 12.51 -0.69 13.56
N LEU A 14 11.99 -1.64 12.77
CA LEU A 14 10.55 -1.87 12.63
C LEU A 14 9.99 -2.65 13.84
N GLY A 15 8.79 -2.30 14.26
CA GLY A 15 7.97 -3.04 15.20
C GLY A 15 7.19 -4.17 14.52
N GLU A 16 6.33 -4.84 15.28
CA GLU A 16 5.61 -6.03 14.81
C GLU A 16 4.72 -5.75 13.59
N ALA A 17 3.93 -4.65 13.63
CA ALA A 17 3.02 -4.29 12.54
C ALA A 17 3.77 -3.87 11.27
N GLY A 18 4.89 -3.15 11.43
CA GLY A 18 5.76 -2.76 10.34
C GLY A 18 6.45 -3.96 9.71
N ILE A 19 6.95 -4.90 10.50
CA ILE A 19 7.56 -6.15 10.02
C ILE A 19 6.54 -6.97 9.21
N GLU A 20 5.33 -7.13 9.73
CA GLU A 20 4.25 -7.86 9.06
C GLU A 20 3.93 -7.22 7.69
N LEU A 21 3.70 -5.91 7.66
CA LEU A 21 3.43 -5.18 6.43
C LEU A 21 4.60 -5.29 5.45
N PHE A 22 5.84 -5.09 5.90
CA PHE A 22 7.01 -5.13 5.05
C PHE A 22 7.15 -6.51 4.39
N ARG A 23 7.06 -7.60 5.15
CA ARG A 23 7.18 -8.96 4.62
C ARG A 23 6.05 -9.32 3.67
N SER A 24 4.80 -8.94 4.00
CA SER A 24 3.64 -9.21 3.15
C SER A 24 3.74 -8.62 1.74
N ILE A 25 4.61 -7.61 1.54
CA ILE A 25 4.85 -7.00 0.22
C ILE A 25 6.21 -7.43 -0.32
N ALA A 26 7.27 -7.39 0.49
CA ALA A 26 8.63 -7.70 0.04
C ALA A 26 8.80 -9.17 -0.38
N ASP A 27 8.03 -10.09 0.19
CA ASP A 27 8.12 -11.53 -0.12
C ASP A 27 7.42 -11.86 -1.45
N ASP A 28 6.38 -11.11 -1.83
CA ASP A 28 5.55 -11.37 -3.01
C ASP A 28 5.91 -10.50 -4.23
N TYR A 29 6.58 -9.37 -4.03
CA TYR A 29 6.87 -8.40 -5.09
C TYR A 29 8.37 -8.13 -5.25
N GLU A 30 8.83 -8.08 -6.50
CA GLU A 30 10.17 -7.56 -6.83
C GLU A 30 10.17 -6.03 -6.74
N LEU A 31 10.89 -5.49 -5.76
CA LEU A 31 10.90 -4.06 -5.45
C LEU A 31 12.22 -3.40 -5.87
N PHE A 32 12.15 -2.26 -6.55
CA PHE A 32 13.34 -1.44 -6.78
C PHE A 32 13.72 -0.63 -5.51
N PRO A 33 14.97 -0.12 -5.38
CA PRO A 33 15.43 0.52 -4.14
C PRO A 33 14.55 1.66 -3.61
N GLY A 34 13.93 2.45 -4.50
CA GLY A 34 13.01 3.51 -4.10
C GLY A 34 11.68 2.98 -3.56
N GLN A 35 11.17 1.86 -4.08
CA GLN A 35 10.03 1.15 -3.50
C GLN A 35 10.38 0.55 -2.14
N VAL A 36 11.57 -0.02 -1.96
CA VAL A 36 12.01 -0.54 -0.65
C VAL A 36 12.05 0.57 0.38
N ARG A 37 12.57 1.76 0.03
CA ARG A 37 12.54 2.93 0.93
C ARG A 37 11.11 3.36 1.27
N LEU A 38 10.23 3.41 0.27
CA LEU A 38 8.84 3.81 0.46
C LEU A 38 8.06 2.79 1.30
N LEU A 39 8.33 1.50 1.13
CA LEU A 39 7.77 0.42 1.92
C LEU A 39 8.25 0.49 3.37
N PHE A 40 9.51 0.84 3.61
CA PHE A 40 10.02 1.09 4.95
C PHE A 40 9.30 2.26 5.64
N ASP A 41 9.07 3.37 4.92
CA ASP A 41 8.31 4.51 5.46
C ASP A 41 6.86 4.09 5.77
N ALA A 42 6.23 3.27 4.91
CA ALA A 42 4.89 2.72 5.16
C ALA A 42 4.84 1.76 6.36
N ALA A 43 5.83 0.88 6.50
CA ALA A 43 5.97 -0.04 7.63
C ALA A 43 6.14 0.72 8.95
N SER A 44 6.97 1.77 8.95
CA SER A 44 7.15 2.62 10.13
C SER A 44 5.86 3.35 10.52
N GLU A 45 5.07 3.80 9.54
CA GLU A 45 3.77 4.42 9.77
C GLU A 45 2.75 3.41 10.35
N ALA A 46 2.80 2.15 9.90
CA ALA A 46 1.97 1.07 10.45
C ALA A 46 2.30 0.78 11.93
N ASP A 47 3.59 0.80 12.30
CA ASP A 47 4.02 0.69 13.70
C ASP A 47 3.48 1.83 14.56
N LEU A 48 3.57 3.08 14.07
CA LEU A 48 3.04 4.24 14.78
C LEU A 48 1.53 4.14 14.98
N ILE A 49 0.77 3.74 13.95
CA ILE A 49 -0.68 3.53 14.06
C ILE A 49 -0.98 2.43 15.08
N SER A 50 -0.23 1.32 15.06
CA SER A 50 -0.40 0.21 16.01
C SER A 50 -0.16 0.67 17.46
N GLU A 51 0.89 1.46 17.68
CA GLU A 51 1.20 2.06 18.98
C GLU A 51 0.08 2.99 19.46
N MET A 52 -0.38 3.91 18.60
CA MET A 52 -1.46 4.83 18.91
C MET A 52 -2.77 4.10 19.24
N ASP A 53 -3.14 3.09 18.44
CA ASP A 53 -4.33 2.27 18.68
C ASP A 53 -4.18 1.46 19.98
N ARG A 54 -2.98 0.97 20.32
CA ARG A 54 -2.72 0.27 21.58
C ARG A 54 -2.89 1.20 22.78
N GLN A 55 -2.30 2.39 22.75
CA GLN A 55 -2.45 3.38 23.83
C GLN A 55 -3.91 3.84 23.95
N TRP A 56 -4.57 4.12 22.82
CA TRP A 56 -5.96 4.55 22.83
C TRP A 56 -6.89 3.48 23.41
N ARG A 57 -6.65 2.19 23.11
CA ARG A 57 -7.37 1.07 23.73
C ARG A 57 -7.09 0.95 25.22
N ALA A 58 -5.84 1.14 25.64
CA ALA A 58 -5.47 1.13 27.06
C ALA A 58 -6.23 2.22 27.85
N ASP A 59 -6.52 3.36 27.21
CA ASP A 59 -7.32 4.45 27.77
C ASP A 59 -8.85 4.24 27.64
N GLY A 60 -9.31 3.10 27.13
CA GLY A 60 -10.74 2.78 26.97
C GLY A 60 -11.38 3.34 25.70
N SER A 61 -10.56 3.74 24.71
CA SER A 61 -10.97 4.28 23.42
C SER A 61 -11.96 5.46 23.49
N PRO A 62 -11.67 6.50 24.29
CA PRO A 62 -12.56 7.65 24.42
C PRO A 62 -12.74 8.37 23.09
N LEU A 63 -14.00 8.64 22.73
CA LEU A 63 -14.37 9.43 21.55
C LEU A 63 -14.39 10.94 21.84
N THR A 64 -14.48 11.30 23.12
CA THR A 64 -14.57 12.69 23.57
C THR A 64 -13.63 12.95 24.74
N THR A 65 -13.18 14.19 24.87
CA THR A 65 -12.40 14.69 26.02
C THR A 65 -12.87 16.08 26.42
N HIS A 66 -12.40 16.59 27.56
CA HIS A 66 -12.66 17.97 27.97
C HIS A 66 -11.58 18.90 27.40
N GLY A 67 -12.02 19.96 26.72
CA GLY A 67 -11.13 21.02 26.26
C GLY A 67 -10.75 21.99 27.37
N SER A 68 -9.96 23.02 27.05
CA SER A 68 -9.38 23.95 28.05
C SER A 68 -10.41 24.75 28.87
N ARG A 69 -11.65 24.94 28.37
CA ARG A 69 -12.75 25.57 29.11
C ARG A 69 -13.76 24.53 29.62
N ASN A 70 -13.31 23.30 29.82
CA ASN A 70 -14.09 22.15 30.29
C ASN A 70 -15.25 21.73 29.37
N GLN A 71 -15.33 22.24 28.14
CA GLN A 71 -16.32 21.83 27.16
C GLN A 71 -16.02 20.45 26.59
N LEU A 72 -17.05 19.64 26.35
CA LEU A 72 -16.91 18.33 25.73
C LEU A 72 -16.56 18.51 24.24
N VAL A 73 -15.43 17.95 23.81
CA VAL A 73 -14.92 17.99 22.44
C VAL A 73 -14.55 16.60 21.95
N ALA A 74 -14.37 16.43 20.64
CA ALA A 74 -13.82 15.19 20.08
C ALA A 74 -12.40 14.93 20.61
N HIS A 75 -12.10 13.66 20.86
CA HIS A 75 -10.77 13.27 21.34
C HIS A 75 -9.71 13.47 20.24
N PRO A 76 -8.58 14.16 20.48
CA PRO A 76 -7.57 14.45 19.46
C PRO A 76 -7.02 13.22 18.73
N MET A 77 -6.90 12.09 19.44
CA MET A 77 -6.48 10.80 18.87
C MET A 77 -7.33 10.38 17.66
N VAL A 78 -8.63 10.70 17.65
CA VAL A 78 -9.54 10.32 16.55
C VAL A 78 -9.13 11.02 15.24
N SER A 79 -8.80 12.31 15.30
CA SER A 79 -8.34 13.05 14.13
C SER A 79 -6.93 12.63 13.71
N GLU A 80 -6.02 12.41 14.66
CA GLU A 80 -4.64 12.00 14.36
C GLU A 80 -4.59 10.61 13.70
N LEU A 81 -5.29 9.61 14.25
CA LEU A 81 -5.38 8.29 13.64
C LEU A 81 -5.92 8.34 12.21
N ARG A 82 -6.88 9.24 11.92
CA ARG A 82 -7.37 9.45 10.55
C ARG A 82 -6.26 9.95 9.63
N PHE A 83 -5.43 10.90 10.08
CA PHE A 83 -4.35 11.43 9.27
C PHE A 83 -3.25 10.40 9.03
N HIS A 84 -2.82 9.66 10.06
CA HIS A 84 -1.84 8.60 9.91
C HIS A 84 -2.31 7.48 8.98
N ARG A 85 -3.56 7.05 9.09
CA ARG A 85 -4.15 6.06 8.16
C ARG A 85 -4.20 6.57 6.72
N ALA A 86 -4.49 7.85 6.51
CA ALA A 86 -4.45 8.47 5.19
C ALA A 86 -3.02 8.55 4.63
N THR A 87 -2.03 8.86 5.48
CA THR A 87 -0.60 8.83 5.11
C THR A 87 -0.19 7.43 4.70
N LEU A 88 -0.49 6.41 5.51
CA LEU A 88 -0.20 5.01 5.18
C LEU A 88 -0.82 4.60 3.83
N ALA A 89 -2.11 4.90 3.62
CA ALA A 89 -2.78 4.62 2.34
C ALA A 89 -2.10 5.34 1.16
N SER A 90 -1.64 6.57 1.35
CA SER A 90 -0.89 7.33 0.33
C SER A 90 0.45 6.68 0.01
N LEU A 91 1.20 6.22 1.02
CA LEU A 91 2.49 5.55 0.85
C LEU A 91 2.32 4.22 0.11
N ILE A 92 1.33 3.41 0.51
CA ILE A 92 1.01 2.14 -0.16
C ILE A 92 0.59 2.37 -1.62
N THR A 93 -0.26 3.36 -1.89
CA THR A 93 -0.67 3.69 -3.26
C THR A 93 0.53 4.09 -4.13
N LYS A 94 1.49 4.83 -3.56
CA LYS A 94 2.70 5.27 -4.27
C LYS A 94 3.68 4.14 -4.57
N LEU A 95 3.58 2.98 -3.92
CA LEU A 95 4.36 1.79 -4.31
C LEU A 95 3.99 1.35 -5.73
N ASN A 96 2.76 1.66 -6.19
CA ASN A 96 2.27 1.34 -7.53
C ASN A 96 2.53 -0.13 -7.89
N LEU A 97 2.18 -1.03 -6.96
CA LEU A 97 2.31 -2.47 -7.17
C LEU A 97 1.31 -2.88 -8.27
N GLU A 98 1.80 -3.61 -9.28
CA GLU A 98 0.92 -4.19 -10.29
C GLU A 98 0.01 -5.21 -9.58
N THR A 99 -1.30 -5.05 -9.73
CA THR A 99 -2.27 -6.00 -9.19
C THR A 99 -2.47 -7.07 -10.25
N GLU A 100 -1.92 -8.26 -10.00
CA GLU A 100 -2.18 -9.42 -10.85
C GLU A 100 -3.60 -9.92 -10.56
N TYR A 101 -4.61 -9.23 -11.09
CA TYR A 101 -5.97 -9.76 -11.13
C TYR A 101 -6.00 -10.87 -12.18
N THR A 102 -6.31 -12.10 -11.76
CA THR A 102 -6.74 -13.12 -12.71
C THR A 102 -8.07 -12.67 -13.34
N GLU A 103 -8.40 -13.10 -14.56
CA GLU A 103 -9.65 -12.71 -15.22
C GLU A 103 -10.91 -13.07 -14.40
N ASP A 104 -10.79 -13.95 -13.40
CA ASP A 104 -11.83 -14.33 -12.43
C ASP A 104 -11.93 -13.40 -11.19
N ASP A 105 -10.95 -12.51 -10.95
CA ASP A 105 -10.87 -11.59 -9.79
C ASP A 105 -11.21 -10.12 -10.13
N ALA A 106 -11.69 -9.85 -11.36
CA ALA A 106 -12.01 -8.49 -11.76
C ALA A 106 -13.13 -7.90 -10.88
N PRO A 107 -12.92 -6.74 -10.22
CA PRO A 107 -13.98 -6.11 -9.44
C PRO A 107 -15.15 -5.75 -10.37
N GLU A 108 -16.37 -6.16 -9.99
CA GLU A 108 -17.60 -5.76 -10.68
C GLU A 108 -17.66 -4.23 -10.84
N ALA A 109 -17.40 -3.76 -12.06
CA ALA A 109 -17.71 -2.47 -12.70
C ALA A 109 -17.63 -1.13 -11.90
N GLY A 110 -17.18 -1.10 -10.64
CA GLY A 110 -17.29 0.06 -9.75
C GLY A 110 -15.97 0.61 -9.21
N ASN A 111 -14.91 -0.21 -9.15
CA ASN A 111 -13.59 0.19 -8.69
C ASN A 111 -12.55 -0.06 -9.78
N VAL A 112 -12.63 0.70 -10.87
CA VAL A 112 -11.57 0.71 -11.89
C VAL A 112 -10.40 1.52 -11.31
N VAL A 113 -9.41 0.83 -10.74
CA VAL A 113 -8.11 1.45 -10.49
C VAL A 113 -7.57 1.89 -11.86
N PRO A 114 -7.28 3.19 -12.08
CA PRO A 114 -6.76 3.64 -13.36
C PRO A 114 -5.43 2.93 -13.64
N MET A 115 -5.36 2.22 -14.77
CA MET A 115 -4.15 1.53 -15.23
C MET A 115 -2.93 2.44 -15.10
N SER A 116 -1.81 1.88 -14.63
CA SER A 116 -0.54 2.62 -14.60
C SER A 116 -0.20 3.11 -16.01
N ARG A 117 0.46 4.25 -16.12
CA ARG A 117 0.90 4.82 -17.41
C ARG A 117 1.78 3.83 -18.19
N THR A 118 2.48 2.95 -17.48
CA THR A 118 3.28 1.86 -18.04
C THR A 118 2.39 0.80 -18.70
N ASP A 119 1.27 0.43 -18.08
CA ASP A 119 0.30 -0.52 -18.64
C ASP A 119 -0.39 0.05 -19.87
N VAL A 120 -0.73 1.35 -19.85
CA VAL A 120 -1.27 2.05 -21.02
C VAL A 120 -0.24 2.06 -22.16
N ALA A 121 1.04 2.32 -21.86
CA ALA A 121 2.11 2.31 -22.84
C ALA A 121 2.39 0.91 -23.40
N ARG A 122 2.38 -0.13 -22.55
CA ARG A 122 2.56 -1.54 -22.92
C ARG A 122 1.39 -2.04 -23.77
N LYS A 123 0.16 -1.73 -23.37
CA LYS A 123 -1.07 -2.02 -24.14
C LYS A 123 -1.06 -1.32 -25.49
N ALA A 124 -0.65 -0.05 -25.54
CA ALA A 124 -0.51 0.70 -26.79
C ALA A 124 0.61 0.14 -27.69
N ALA A 125 1.74 -0.27 -27.12
CA ALA A 125 2.85 -0.90 -27.87
C ALA A 125 2.43 -2.26 -28.44
N ASN A 126 1.80 -3.11 -27.64
CA ASN A 126 1.28 -4.42 -28.06
C ASN A 126 0.21 -4.26 -29.15
N ALA A 127 -0.68 -3.28 -29.05
CA ALA A 127 -1.66 -2.97 -30.09
C ALA A 127 -1.02 -2.50 -31.41
N ARG A 128 0.13 -1.82 -31.36
CA ARG A 128 0.84 -1.31 -32.55
C ARG A 128 1.71 -2.36 -33.23
N TRP A 129 2.36 -3.24 -32.47
CA TRP A 129 3.33 -4.20 -33.02
C TRP A 129 2.80 -5.63 -33.14
N GLY A 130 1.76 -6.00 -32.37
CA GLY A 130 1.15 -7.34 -32.41
C GLY A 130 0.42 -7.68 -33.71
N ARG A 131 0.01 -6.70 -34.53
CA ARG A 131 -0.67 -6.95 -35.82
C ARG A 131 0.26 -7.16 -37.02
N ARG A 132 1.59 -7.14 -36.84
CA ARG A 132 2.56 -7.27 -37.94
C ARG A 132 3.20 -8.66 -38.09
N GLY A 133 2.87 -9.60 -37.21
CA GLY A 133 3.54 -10.89 -37.10
C GLY A 133 2.73 -12.12 -37.50
N TYR A 134 1.81 -12.04 -38.47
CA TYR A 134 1.27 -13.25 -39.11
C TYR A 134 0.74 -12.97 -40.53
N LYS A 135 1.57 -13.26 -41.53
CA LYS A 135 1.20 -13.80 -42.86
C LYS A 135 2.50 -14.13 -43.60
N ALA A 136 3.02 -15.33 -43.33
CA ALA A 136 3.91 -16.04 -44.23
C ALA A 136 3.14 -17.24 -44.80
N GLN A 137 3.28 -17.42 -46.12
CA GLN A 137 2.81 -18.53 -46.99
C GLN A 137 1.32 -18.60 -47.36
N ALA A 138 1.03 -18.23 -48.61
CA ALA A 138 0.62 -19.16 -49.66
C ALA A 138 1.14 -18.64 -51.01
#